data_AF-A0A9E3X8V1-F1
#
_entry.id   AF-A0A9E3X8V1-F1
#
_cell.length_a   1.000
_cell.length_b   1.000
_cell.length_c   1.000
_cell.angle_alpha   90.00
_cell.angle_beta   90.00
_cell.angle_gamma   90.00
#
_symmetry.space_group_name_H-M   'P 1'
#
loop_
_entity.id
_entity.type
_entity.pdbx_description
1 polymer ?
#
loop_
_entity_poly.entity_id
_entity_poly.type
_entity_poly.pdbx_seq_one_letter_code
_entity_poly.pdbx_strand_id
1 'polypeptide(L)'
;MVSGKHTLSRRSFLQGIGLSTGTLLLAACAAPAAAPTATEGEEAAAPSGEKPFLLWTGWNALEWYTPVAEEFMKENPDISVEYRQLSDYKQQITLLAAG
;
A
#
# COMPACT_ATOMS: atom_id res chain seq x y z
N MET A 1 -2.03 -39.41 32.43
CA MET A 1 -1.73 -38.08 31.86
C MET A 1 -1.54 -38.23 30.35
N VAL A 2 -2.50 -37.77 29.54
CA VAL A 2 -2.29 -37.53 28.10
C VAL A 2 -2.96 -36.20 27.77
N SER A 3 -2.14 -35.25 27.34
CA SER A 3 -2.49 -33.85 27.09
C SER A 3 -3.37 -33.72 25.84
N GLY A 4 -4.55 -33.13 25.98
CA GLY A 4 -5.46 -32.84 24.87
C GLY A 4 -4.90 -31.72 23.98
N LYS A 5 -4.61 -32.03 22.71
CA LYS A 5 -4.25 -31.01 21.71
C LYS A 5 -5.53 -30.40 21.16
N HIS A 6 -5.86 -29.17 21.56
CA HIS A 6 -6.95 -28.40 20.95
C HIS A 6 -6.56 -27.98 19.53
N THR A 7 -6.94 -28.77 18.52
CA THR A 7 -6.82 -28.38 17.11
C THR A 7 -7.95 -27.41 16.78
N LEU A 8 -7.66 -26.11 16.79
CA LEU A 8 -8.58 -25.13 16.23
C LEU A 8 -8.65 -25.33 14.72
N SER A 9 -9.81 -25.76 14.23
CA SER A 9 -10.07 -25.88 12.81
C SER A 9 -10.15 -24.49 12.20
N ARG A 10 -9.49 -24.27 11.05
CA ARG A 10 -9.60 -23.05 10.24
C ARG A 10 -11.06 -22.65 10.01
N ARG A 11 -11.95 -23.64 9.92
CA ARG A 11 -13.40 -23.43 9.76
C ARG A 11 -14.04 -22.81 11.01
N SER A 12 -13.65 -23.25 12.20
CA SER A 12 -14.14 -22.70 13.47
C SER A 12 -13.63 -21.28 13.71
N PHE A 13 -12.40 -20.98 13.26
CA PHE A 13 -11.86 -19.63 13.29
C PHE A 13 -12.60 -18.67 12.36
N LEU A 14 -12.83 -19.08 11.10
CA LEU A 14 -13.58 -18.27 10.13
C LEU A 14 -15.04 -18.08 10.54
N GLN A 15 -15.67 -19.09 11.16
CA GLN A 15 -17.02 -18.94 11.74
C GLN A 15 -17.04 -17.94 12.91
N GLY A 16 -16.00 -17.90 13.74
CA GLY A 16 -15.87 -16.92 14.81
C GLY A 16 -15.80 -15.48 14.31
N ILE A 17 -15.10 -15.22 13.21
CA ILE A 17 -14.96 -13.87 12.62
C ILE A 17 -16.25 -13.44 11.89
N GLY A 18 -16.96 -14.37 11.25
CA GLY A 18 -18.17 -14.05 10.49
C GLY A 18 -19.38 -13.62 11.35
N LEU A 19 -19.42 -14.01 12.63
CA LEU A 19 -20.53 -13.70 13.53
C LEU A 19 -20.46 -12.28 14.14
N SER A 20 -19.32 -11.58 14.03
CA SER A 20 -19.15 -10.22 14.59
C SER A 20 -19.64 -9.07 13.70
N THR A 21 -19.94 -9.30 12.43
CA THR A 21 -20.34 -8.22 11.48
C THR A 21 -21.85 -8.13 11.21
N GLY A 22 -22.65 -9.06 11.74
CA GLY A 22 -24.07 -9.18 11.39
C GLY A 22 -25.03 -8.18 12.07
N THR A 23 -24.64 -7.55 13.17
CA THR A 23 -25.55 -6.68 13.96
C THR A 23 -25.37 -5.18 13.72
N LEU A 24 -24.33 -4.76 12.98
CA LEU A 24 -24.05 -3.33 12.74
C LEU A 24 -24.74 -2.74 11.51
N LEU A 25 -25.40 -3.56 10.68
CA LEU A 25 -26.02 -3.07 9.43
C LEU A 25 -27.39 -2.42 9.61
N LEU A 26 -28.00 -2.47 10.81
CA LEU A 26 -29.35 -1.93 11.05
C LEU A 26 -29.40 -0.51 11.64
N ALA A 27 -28.26 0.15 11.86
CA ALA A 27 -28.20 1.48 12.48
C ALA A 27 -27.77 2.62 11.55
N ALA A 28 -27.61 2.38 10.24
CA ALA A 28 -27.14 3.40 9.29
C ALA A 28 -28.19 4.46 8.88
N CYS A 29 -29.39 4.47 9.48
CA CYS A 29 -30.43 5.47 9.17
C CYS A 29 -30.92 6.23 10.42
N ALA A 30 -30.12 6.27 11.49
CA ALA A 30 -30.28 7.23 12.56
C ALA A 30 -28.90 7.82 12.89
N ALA A 31 -28.80 9.15 12.88
CA ALA A 31 -27.56 9.91 12.96
C ALA A 31 -26.62 9.42 14.09
N PRO A 32 -25.32 9.22 13.83
CA PRO A 32 -24.40 8.78 14.87
C PRO A 32 -24.19 9.87 15.91
N ALA A 33 -24.56 9.57 17.16
CA ALA A 33 -24.09 10.28 18.33
C ALA A 33 -22.57 10.07 18.49
N ALA A 34 -21.87 11.12 18.91
CA ALA A 34 -20.42 11.19 19.02
C ALA A 34 -19.81 10.03 19.84
N ALA A 35 -18.78 9.41 19.26
CA ALA A 35 -17.86 8.47 19.90
C ALA A 35 -16.42 9.03 19.73
N PRO A 36 -15.50 8.73 20.67
CA PRO A 36 -14.26 9.49 20.83
C PRO A 36 -13.35 9.34 19.62
N THR A 37 -12.71 10.45 19.29
CA THR A 37 -11.71 10.64 18.24
C THR A 37 -10.60 9.60 18.41
N ALA A 38 -10.63 8.54 17.61
CA ALA A 38 -9.43 7.83 17.25
C ALA A 38 -8.64 8.79 16.36
N THR A 39 -7.42 9.10 16.78
CA THR A 39 -6.43 9.84 16.01
C THR A 39 -6.46 9.35 14.58
N GLU A 40 -7.03 10.19 13.72
CA GLU A 40 -6.90 10.15 12.28
C GLU A 40 -5.40 10.04 12.03
N GLY A 41 -4.97 8.90 11.48
CA GLY A 41 -3.63 8.78 10.96
C GLY A 41 -3.51 9.94 9.97
N GLU A 42 -2.66 10.89 10.33
CA GLU A 42 -2.26 11.97 9.46
C GLU A 42 -1.58 11.30 8.26
N GLU A 43 -2.38 10.97 7.26
CA GLU A 43 -1.91 10.79 5.91
C GLU A 43 -1.33 12.14 5.54
N ALA A 44 -0.02 12.27 5.79
CA ALA A 44 0.74 13.45 5.51
C ALA A 44 0.44 13.81 4.06
N ALA A 45 -0.37 14.86 3.88
CA ALA A 45 -0.72 15.35 2.57
C ALA A 45 0.60 15.60 1.84
N ALA A 46 0.82 14.86 0.74
CA ALA A 46 1.98 15.06 -0.11
C ALA A 46 2.10 16.56 -0.42
N PRO A 47 3.30 17.16 -0.35
CA PRO A 47 3.48 18.60 -0.49
C PRO A 47 2.84 19.06 -1.81
N SER A 48 1.77 19.86 -1.72
CA SER A 48 0.86 20.14 -2.84
C SER A 48 1.44 21.14 -3.87
N GLY A 49 2.75 21.14 -4.07
CA GLY A 49 3.44 22.01 -5.04
C GLY A 49 4.60 21.33 -5.78
N GLU A 50 4.96 20.10 -5.42
CA GLU A 50 6.01 19.35 -6.10
C GLU A 50 5.38 18.34 -7.07
N LYS A 51 5.89 18.28 -8.31
CA LYS A 51 5.45 17.28 -9.28
C LYS A 51 5.62 15.89 -8.68
N PRO A 52 4.63 14.99 -8.78
CA PRO A 52 4.81 13.60 -8.40
C PRO A 52 6.08 13.04 -9.07
N PHE A 53 6.98 12.51 -8.24
CA PHE A 53 8.23 11.94 -8.68
C PHE A 53 8.10 10.42 -8.76
N LEU A 54 8.41 9.86 -9.92
CA LEU A 54 8.46 8.43 -10.15
C LEU A 54 9.91 7.97 -10.29
N LEU A 55 10.31 7.04 -9.43
CA LEU A 55 11.57 6.33 -9.57
C LEU A 55 11.31 5.02 -10.31
N TRP A 56 11.75 4.94 -11.57
CA TRP A 56 11.73 3.69 -12.34
C TRP A 56 13.02 2.91 -12.07
N THR A 57 12.89 1.62 -11.82
CA THR A 57 14.05 0.76 -11.58
C THR A 57 14.05 -0.40 -12.57
N GLY A 58 15.24 -0.81 -12.98
CA GLY A 58 15.40 -1.92 -13.91
C GLY A 58 16.85 -2.37 -14.01
N TRP A 59 17.07 -3.46 -14.74
CA TRP A 59 18.41 -4.04 -14.92
C TRP A 59 19.08 -3.60 -16.22
N ASN A 60 18.27 -3.07 -17.14
CA ASN A 60 18.70 -2.63 -18.45
C ASN A 60 19.50 -1.32 -18.36
N ALA A 61 20.35 -1.10 -19.35
CA ALA A 61 21.19 0.08 -19.44
C ALA A 61 20.35 1.37 -19.52
N LEU A 62 20.89 2.45 -18.93
CA LEU A 62 20.23 3.76 -18.86
C LEU A 62 19.85 4.27 -20.25
N GLU A 63 20.72 4.10 -21.23
CA GLU A 63 20.59 4.63 -22.59
C GLU A 63 19.33 4.11 -23.31
N TRP A 64 18.81 2.94 -22.91
CA TRP A 64 17.59 2.37 -23.49
C TRP A 64 16.32 2.97 -22.89
N TYR A 65 16.38 3.43 -21.65
CA TYR A 65 15.20 3.88 -20.89
C TYR A 65 15.13 5.40 -20.75
N THR A 66 16.24 6.13 -20.89
CA THR A 66 16.23 7.60 -20.99
C THR A 66 15.22 8.11 -22.02
N PRO A 67 15.21 7.66 -23.30
CA PRO A 67 14.25 8.18 -24.28
C PRO A 67 12.79 7.81 -23.94
N VAL A 68 12.57 6.67 -23.27
CA VAL A 68 11.24 6.24 -22.83
C VAL A 68 10.73 7.14 -21.70
N ALA A 69 11.60 7.47 -20.73
CA ALA A 69 11.27 8.39 -19.65
C ALA A 69 11.02 9.81 -20.17
N GLU A 70 11.80 10.26 -21.17
CA GLU A 70 11.60 11.56 -21.81
C GLU A 70 10.25 11.65 -22.54
N GLU A 71 9.88 10.65 -23.34
CA GLU A 71 8.56 10.66 -24.01
C GLU A 71 7.42 10.59 -22.99
N PHE A 72 7.57 9.79 -21.93
CA PHE A 72 6.58 9.75 -20.86
C PHE A 72 6.40 11.12 -20.18
N MET A 73 7.49 11.83 -19.86
CA MET A 73 7.41 13.17 -19.25
C MET A 73 6.83 14.21 -20.23
N LYS A 74 7.03 14.03 -21.53
CA LYS A 74 6.43 14.89 -22.56
C LYS A 74 4.92 14.70 -22.65
N GLU A 75 4.43 13.47 -22.52
CA GLU A 75 3.00 13.16 -22.45
C GLU A 75 2.38 13.51 -21.09
N ASN A 76 3.20 13.50 -20.03
CA ASN A 76 2.79 13.74 -18.65
C ASN A 76 3.63 14.87 -18.03
N PRO A 77 3.41 16.14 -18.44
CA PRO A 77 4.25 17.25 -18.03
C PRO A 77 4.22 17.54 -16.53
N ASP A 78 3.20 17.05 -15.82
CA ASP A 78 3.01 17.23 -14.39
C ASP A 78 3.78 16.19 -13.56
N ILE A 79 4.46 15.22 -14.19
CA ILE A 79 5.17 14.13 -13.53
C ILE A 79 6.67 14.20 -13.84
N SER A 80 7.53 13.97 -12.86
CA SER A 80 8.98 13.80 -13.05
C SER A 80 9.37 12.34 -12.93
N VAL A 81 10.29 11.87 -13.79
CA VAL A 81 10.73 10.47 -13.81
C VAL A 81 12.25 10.38 -13.79
N GLU A 82 12.81 9.55 -12.90
CA GLU A 82 14.20 9.12 -12.93
C GLU A 82 14.24 7.61 -13.18
N TYR A 83 14.97 7.16 -14.19
CA TYR A 83 15.32 5.74 -14.31
C TYR A 83 16.64 5.46 -13.60
N ARG A 84 16.63 4.47 -12.71
CA ARG A 84 17.81 4.01 -11.99
C ARG A 84 18.07 2.55 -12.34
N GLN A 85 19.20 2.31 -13.00
CA GLN A 85 19.67 0.95 -13.23
C GLN A 85 20.16 0.36 -11.90
N LEU A 86 19.49 -0.70 -11.45
CA LEU A 86 19.82 -1.46 -10.25
C LEU A 86 20.11 -2.90 -10.67
N SER A 87 21.36 -3.17 -11.04
CA SER A 87 21.82 -4.52 -11.40
C SER A 87 22.08 -5.40 -10.17
N ASP A 88 22.23 -4.80 -8.98
CA ASP A 88 22.29 -5.54 -7.71
C ASP A 88 20.88 -5.80 -7.16
N TYR A 89 20.55 -7.08 -7.05
CA TYR A 89 19.22 -7.53 -6.60
C TYR A 89 18.90 -7.16 -5.16
N LYS A 90 19.90 -7.12 -4.26
CA LYS A 90 19.69 -6.72 -2.86
C LYS A 90 19.38 -5.23 -2.77
N GLN A 91 20.08 -4.41 -3.56
CA GLN A 91 19.79 -2.98 -3.62
C GLN A 91 18.37 -2.72 -4.12
N GLN A 92 17.95 -3.43 -5.17
CA GLN A 92 16.59 -3.29 -5.71
C GLN A 92 15.51 -3.69 -4.69
N ILE A 93 15.65 -4.85 -4.03
CA ILE A 93 14.69 -5.28 -2.99
C ILE A 93 14.66 -4.29 -1.84
N THR A 94 15.82 -3.83 -1.38
CA THR A 94 15.91 -2.93 -0.22
C THR A 94 15.25 -1.58 -0.54
N LEU A 95 15.48 -1.04 -1.72
CA LEU A 95 14.86 0.21 -2.17
C LEU A 95 13.34 0.08 -2.25
N LEU A 96 12.82 -0.99 -2.88
CA LEU A 96 11.38 -1.19 -3.01
C LEU A 96 10.69 -1.49 -1.67
N ALA A 97 11.42 -2.07 -0.71
CA ALA A 97 10.91 -2.32 0.64
C ALA A 97 10.90 -1.06 1.52
N ALA A 98 11.65 -0.01 1.16
CA ALA A 98 11.77 1.21 1.95
C ALA A 98 10.53 2.12 1.87
N GLY A 99 9.66 1.91 0.87
CA GLY A 99 8.52 2.79 0.60
C GLY A 99 8.97 4.20 0.20
#